data_AF-A0A377GEH5-F1
#
_entry.id   AF-A0A377GEH5-F1
#
_cell.length_a   1.000
_cell.length_b   1.000
_cell.length_c   1.000
_cell.angle_alpha   90.00
_cell.angle_beta   90.00
_cell.angle_gamma   90.00
#
_symmetry.space_group_name_H-M   'P 1'
#
loop_
_entity.id
_entity.type
_entity.pdbx_description
1 polymer ?
#
loop_
_entity_poly.entity_id
_entity_poly.type
_entity_poly.pdbx_seq_one_letter_code
_entity_poly.pdbx_strand_id
1 'polypeptide(L)'
;MAFTRIELTTLKNPYEHLSDGDALAKNAKELNALSAKEQVSLATKIIAACPDSMFKQYGHHIKSLGNLATSEETFHSVITEAYQVRQRITSLLDPRNKEPHALFSGKEFNPAPFHRFSALAEQVLESNESAIAERFALCTPEHERSHIAHNISTAFPKHILAEKTQIAFMLRRNIERLLLGDAPEKFFTSRDFNKETCKMFVNLFRTLLKGHEVKIGEKLGALESQTQASIKRNLELLHTEAFDETNPFKLIADSMSAKESIEQKKNESQATNPNSLFKSSFNMSSRTIQTKEELESSSDADEEELSDFSEEEEYEGAHDGSPTNTWF
;
A
#
# COMPACT_ATOMS: atom_id res chain seq x y z
N MET A 1 14.86 3.83 -40.07
CA MET A 1 13.84 3.22 -40.94
C MET A 1 12.61 4.11 -40.92
N ALA A 2 11.98 4.35 -42.07
CA ALA A 2 10.69 5.06 -42.13
C ALA A 2 9.59 4.01 -42.16
N PHE A 3 8.60 4.14 -41.28
CA PHE A 3 7.46 3.24 -41.15
C PHE A 3 6.27 3.79 -41.92
N THR A 4 5.46 2.88 -42.46
CA THR A 4 4.12 3.19 -42.97
C THR A 4 3.09 3.23 -41.83
N ARG A 5 1.93 3.84 -42.07
CA ARG A 5 0.80 3.84 -41.13
C ARG A 5 0.39 2.44 -40.63
N ILE A 6 0.36 1.45 -41.52
CA ILE A 6 -0.02 0.06 -41.16
C ILE A 6 1.04 -0.55 -40.24
N GLU A 7 2.32 -0.34 -40.53
CA GLU A 7 3.40 -0.82 -39.67
C GLU A 7 3.31 -0.17 -38.29
N LEU A 8 3.19 1.16 -38.22
CA LEU A 8 3.09 1.89 -36.94
C LEU A 8 1.97 1.39 -36.02
N THR A 9 0.82 1.01 -36.59
CA THR A 9 -0.34 0.53 -35.81
C THR A 9 -0.23 -0.94 -35.40
N THR A 10 0.56 -1.74 -36.13
CA THR A 10 0.75 -3.18 -35.90
C THR A 10 2.00 -3.52 -35.08
N LEU A 11 2.87 -2.55 -34.80
CA LEU A 11 4.03 -2.72 -33.91
C LEU A 11 3.59 -3.29 -32.54
N LYS A 12 4.16 -4.46 -32.20
CA LYS A 12 3.97 -5.10 -30.89
C LYS A 12 4.58 -4.26 -29.77
N ASN A 13 5.82 -3.79 -29.97
CA ASN A 13 6.50 -2.88 -29.06
C ASN A 13 6.97 -1.61 -29.80
N PRO A 14 6.10 -0.59 -29.90
CA PRO A 14 6.45 0.64 -30.60
C PRO A 14 7.61 1.43 -29.98
N TYR A 15 7.88 1.23 -28.68
CA TYR A 15 8.96 1.94 -27.99
C TYR A 15 10.33 1.58 -28.56
N GLU A 16 10.62 0.31 -28.83
CA GLU A 16 11.92 -0.12 -29.38
C GLU A 16 12.29 0.58 -30.69
N HIS A 17 11.28 0.91 -31.50
CA HIS A 17 11.45 1.52 -32.81
C HIS A 17 11.36 3.05 -32.82
N LEU A 18 10.76 3.63 -31.78
CA LEU A 18 10.49 5.08 -31.65
C LEU A 18 11.07 5.64 -30.34
N SER A 19 12.12 5.02 -29.81
CA SER A 19 12.71 5.31 -28.49
C SER A 19 13.59 6.56 -28.46
N ASP A 20 13.88 7.19 -29.60
CA ASP A 20 14.72 8.37 -29.69
C ASP A 20 14.07 9.50 -30.51
N GLY A 21 14.63 10.70 -30.37
CA GLY A 21 14.12 11.89 -31.04
C GLY A 21 14.21 11.80 -32.56
N ASP A 22 15.27 11.18 -33.09
CA ASP A 22 15.50 11.09 -34.53
C ASP A 22 14.49 10.16 -35.19
N ALA A 23 14.12 9.05 -34.55
CA ALA A 23 13.13 8.10 -35.02
C ALA A 23 11.73 8.74 -35.07
N LEU A 24 11.37 9.51 -34.04
CA LEU A 24 10.12 10.27 -34.02
C LEU A 24 10.11 11.35 -35.12
N ALA A 25 11.21 12.10 -35.32
CA ALA A 25 11.32 13.11 -36.36
C ALA A 25 11.23 12.50 -37.77
N LYS A 26 11.94 11.39 -38.02
CA LYS A 26 11.94 10.68 -39.31
C LYS A 26 10.55 10.18 -39.70
N ASN A 27 9.71 9.83 -38.71
CA ASN A 27 8.38 9.29 -38.92
C ASN A 27 7.26 10.32 -38.72
N ALA A 28 7.59 11.60 -38.48
CA ALA A 28 6.63 12.63 -38.07
C ALA A 28 5.44 12.77 -39.04
N LYS A 29 5.68 12.68 -40.36
CA LYS A 29 4.62 12.77 -41.38
C LYS A 29 3.57 11.66 -41.21
N GLU A 30 4.03 10.42 -41.07
CA GLU A 30 3.14 9.25 -40.94
C GLU A 30 2.47 9.22 -39.57
N LEU A 31 3.20 9.60 -38.52
CA LEU A 31 2.66 9.75 -37.15
C LEU A 31 1.55 10.80 -37.08
N ASN A 32 1.72 11.95 -37.75
CA ASN A 32 0.70 13.00 -37.82
C ASN A 32 -0.49 12.63 -38.73
N ALA A 33 -0.30 11.70 -39.68
CA ALA A 33 -1.37 11.21 -40.55
C ALA A 33 -2.28 10.16 -39.88
N LEU A 34 -1.91 9.67 -38.70
CA LEU A 34 -2.76 8.81 -37.88
C LEU A 34 -4.00 9.57 -37.39
N SER A 35 -5.13 8.87 -37.28
CA SER A 35 -6.31 9.41 -36.61
C SER A 35 -6.04 9.67 -35.14
N ALA A 36 -6.82 10.57 -34.51
CA ALA A 36 -6.66 10.90 -33.09
C ALA A 36 -6.67 9.66 -32.17
N LYS A 37 -7.50 8.66 -32.48
CA LYS A 37 -7.58 7.40 -31.73
C LYS A 37 -6.31 6.55 -31.89
N GLU A 38 -5.79 6.44 -33.11
CA GLU A 38 -4.54 5.72 -33.38
C GLU A 38 -3.33 6.42 -32.74
N GLN A 39 -3.27 7.76 -32.78
CA GLN A 39 -2.23 8.53 -32.10
C GLN A 39 -2.23 8.27 -30.59
N VAL A 40 -3.39 8.33 -29.95
CA VAL A 40 -3.53 8.05 -28.50
C VAL A 40 -3.13 6.61 -28.19
N SER A 41 -3.59 5.63 -28.98
CA SER A 41 -3.23 4.22 -28.78
C SER A 41 -1.73 3.97 -28.93
N LEU A 42 -1.11 4.55 -29.96
CA LEU A 42 0.33 4.41 -30.21
C LEU A 42 1.15 5.09 -29.11
N ALA A 43 0.81 6.34 -28.74
CA ALA A 43 1.46 7.06 -27.65
C ALA A 43 1.35 6.30 -26.32
N THR A 44 0.17 5.73 -26.02
CA THR A 44 -0.04 4.89 -24.85
C THR A 44 0.91 3.70 -24.85
N LYS A 45 1.00 2.94 -25.96
CA LYS A 45 1.90 1.79 -26.08
C LYS A 45 3.37 2.18 -25.91
N ILE A 46 3.82 3.27 -26.55
CA ILE A 46 5.22 3.75 -26.43
C ILE A 46 5.53 4.12 -24.98
N ILE A 47 4.67 4.92 -24.36
CA ILE A 47 4.90 5.42 -23.01
C ILE A 47 4.77 4.31 -21.99
N ALA A 48 3.85 3.35 -22.16
CA ALA A 48 3.75 2.18 -21.29
C ALA A 48 4.97 1.26 -21.36
N ALA A 49 5.49 1.01 -22.57
CA ALA A 49 6.63 0.12 -22.80
C ALA A 49 7.99 0.75 -22.46
N CYS A 50 8.06 2.05 -22.21
CA CYS A 50 9.30 2.73 -21.86
C CYS A 50 9.81 2.28 -20.47
N PRO A 51 11.04 1.76 -20.34
CA PRO A 51 11.61 1.38 -19.05
C PRO A 51 11.80 2.60 -18.12
N ASP A 52 11.61 2.40 -16.80
CA ASP A 52 11.76 3.49 -15.81
C ASP A 52 13.14 4.14 -15.84
N SER A 53 14.20 3.36 -16.09
CA SER A 53 15.58 3.84 -16.21
C SER A 53 15.77 4.82 -17.36
N MET A 54 15.01 4.65 -18.44
CA MET A 54 15.10 5.46 -19.66
C MET A 54 14.04 6.56 -19.74
N PHE A 55 13.03 6.52 -18.85
CA PHE A 55 11.87 7.41 -18.93
C PHE A 55 12.25 8.89 -18.92
N LYS A 56 13.18 9.31 -18.05
CA LYS A 56 13.66 10.70 -18.01
C LYS A 56 14.39 11.11 -19.30
N GLN A 57 15.25 10.24 -19.81
CA GLN A 57 15.96 10.48 -21.07
C GLN A 57 14.98 10.61 -22.24
N TYR A 58 13.97 9.75 -22.28
CA TYR A 58 12.93 9.81 -23.30
C TYR A 58 12.13 11.11 -23.23
N GLY A 59 11.85 11.62 -22.02
CA GLY A 59 11.29 12.95 -21.81
C GLY A 59 12.13 14.07 -22.44
N HIS A 60 13.46 13.97 -22.41
CA HIS A 60 14.33 14.94 -23.10
C HIS A 60 14.22 14.85 -24.62
N HIS A 61 14.13 13.63 -25.17
CA HIS A 61 13.91 13.42 -26.60
C HIS A 61 12.57 13.99 -27.06
N ILE A 62 11.48 13.72 -26.34
CA ILE A 62 10.16 14.29 -26.63
C ILE A 62 10.22 15.82 -26.58
N LYS A 63 10.79 16.42 -25.52
CA LYS A 63 10.88 17.89 -25.40
C LYS A 63 11.68 18.53 -26.53
N SER A 64 12.77 17.91 -26.96
CA SER A 64 13.62 18.44 -28.03
C SER A 64 12.89 18.54 -29.38
N LEU A 65 11.94 17.64 -29.62
CA LEU A 65 11.08 17.67 -30.81
C LEU A 65 10.02 18.77 -30.77
N GLY A 66 9.61 19.21 -29.58
CA GLY A 66 8.59 20.25 -29.42
C GLY A 66 9.02 21.59 -29.98
N ASN A 67 10.32 21.87 -30.00
CA ASN A 67 10.87 23.08 -30.62
C ASN A 67 10.70 23.11 -32.16
N LEU A 68 10.34 21.98 -32.77
CA LEU A 68 10.17 21.82 -34.21
C LEU A 68 8.69 21.70 -34.61
N ALA A 69 7.78 21.51 -33.64
CA ALA A 69 6.35 21.35 -33.89
C ALA A 69 5.64 22.71 -33.92
N THR A 70 5.02 23.04 -35.05
CA THR A 70 4.32 24.32 -35.29
C THR A 70 2.81 24.27 -35.04
N SER A 71 2.25 23.11 -34.68
CA SER A 71 0.80 22.89 -34.49
C SER A 71 0.48 22.03 -33.27
N GLU A 72 -0.61 22.36 -32.57
CA GLU A 72 -1.12 21.68 -31.36
C GLU A 72 -1.71 20.28 -31.64
N GLU A 73 -2.09 19.98 -32.88
CA GLU A 73 -2.73 18.70 -33.29
C GLU A 73 -1.73 17.65 -33.81
N THR A 74 -0.47 17.73 -33.39
CA THR A 74 0.57 16.79 -33.82
C THR A 74 0.69 15.59 -32.89
N PHE A 75 1.19 14.46 -33.41
CA PHE A 75 1.52 13.29 -32.59
C PHE A 75 2.49 13.65 -31.45
N HIS A 76 3.36 14.64 -31.67
CA HIS A 76 4.24 15.18 -30.65
C HIS A 76 3.47 15.72 -29.42
N SER A 77 2.41 16.48 -29.65
CA SER A 77 1.52 16.98 -28.59
C SER A 77 0.90 15.80 -27.82
N VAL A 78 0.41 14.79 -28.54
CA VAL A 78 -0.21 13.58 -27.97
C VAL A 78 0.77 12.77 -27.11
N ILE A 79 1.99 12.50 -27.61
CA ILE A 79 2.99 11.74 -26.85
C ILE A 79 3.55 12.54 -25.68
N THR A 80 3.62 13.87 -25.79
CA THR A 80 3.98 14.76 -24.68
C THR A 80 2.93 14.69 -23.57
N GLU A 81 1.65 14.73 -23.90
CA GLU A 81 0.56 14.61 -22.93
C GLU A 81 0.56 13.21 -22.26
N ALA A 82 0.75 12.14 -23.05
CA ALA A 82 0.89 10.78 -22.52
C ALA A 82 2.07 10.65 -21.54
N TYR A 83 3.23 11.20 -21.90
CA TYR A 83 4.40 11.26 -21.03
C TYR A 83 4.09 11.99 -19.72
N GLN A 84 3.40 13.13 -19.80
CA GLN A 84 3.00 13.89 -18.60
C GLN A 84 2.06 13.10 -17.70
N VAL A 85 1.12 12.32 -18.26
CA VAL A 85 0.22 11.46 -17.46
C VAL A 85 1.01 10.46 -16.63
N ARG A 86 1.90 9.66 -17.27
CA ARG A 86 2.74 8.71 -16.53
C ARG A 86 3.63 9.42 -15.52
N GLN A 87 4.30 10.52 -15.92
CA GLN A 87 5.15 11.29 -15.02
C GLN A 87 4.40 11.80 -13.77
N ARG A 88 3.19 12.35 -13.96
CA ARG A 88 2.35 12.87 -12.87
C ARG A 88 1.95 11.76 -11.92
N ILE A 89 1.51 10.61 -12.43
CA ILE A 89 1.13 9.46 -11.60
C ILE A 89 2.34 8.92 -10.83
N THR A 90 3.48 8.69 -11.50
CA THR A 90 4.70 8.21 -10.83
C THR A 90 5.20 9.20 -9.76
N SER A 91 5.03 10.51 -9.97
CA SER A 91 5.40 11.53 -8.98
C SER A 91 4.57 11.47 -7.69
N LEU A 92 3.41 10.82 -7.72
CA LEU A 92 2.58 10.58 -6.53
C LEU A 92 3.26 9.64 -5.54
N LEU A 93 4.24 8.85 -5.95
CA LEU A 93 5.03 8.00 -5.06
C LEU A 93 6.43 8.55 -4.75
N ASP A 94 6.96 9.52 -5.53
CA ASP A 94 8.31 10.06 -5.33
C ASP A 94 8.44 10.71 -3.95
N PRO A 95 9.20 10.15 -2.98
CA PRO A 95 9.28 10.63 -1.59
C PRO A 95 9.68 12.11 -1.44
N ARG A 96 10.33 12.69 -2.46
CA ARG A 96 10.75 14.09 -2.48
C ARG A 96 9.59 15.06 -2.75
N ASN A 97 8.50 14.57 -3.33
CA ASN A 97 7.28 15.34 -3.55
C ASN A 97 6.53 15.52 -2.22
N LYS A 98 6.63 16.68 -1.58
CA LYS A 98 5.99 16.92 -0.28
C LYS A 98 4.47 17.08 -0.36
N GLU A 99 3.94 17.38 -1.55
CA GLU A 99 2.55 17.72 -1.78
C GLU A 99 1.98 16.89 -2.94
N PRO A 100 1.92 15.54 -2.82
CA PRO A 100 1.39 14.70 -3.88
C PRO A 100 -0.07 15.04 -4.23
N HIS A 101 -0.83 15.55 -3.27
CA HIS A 101 -2.21 15.96 -3.46
C HIS A 101 -2.37 17.21 -4.34
N ALA A 102 -1.33 18.04 -4.50
CA ALA A 102 -1.39 19.28 -5.28
C ALA A 102 -1.79 19.04 -6.75
N LEU A 103 -1.48 17.86 -7.31
CA LEU A 103 -1.94 17.45 -8.64
C LEU A 103 -3.47 17.48 -8.78
N PHE A 104 -4.17 17.27 -7.67
CA PHE A 104 -5.63 17.24 -7.57
C PHE A 104 -6.17 18.45 -6.79
N SER A 105 -5.34 19.43 -6.42
CA SER A 105 -5.76 20.64 -5.71
C SER A 105 -6.13 21.76 -6.70
N GLY A 106 -7.27 22.42 -6.47
CA GLY A 106 -7.54 23.77 -6.96
C GLY A 106 -7.84 23.93 -8.47
N LYS A 107 -7.92 25.21 -8.90
CA LYS A 107 -8.50 25.69 -10.17
C LYS A 107 -7.86 25.14 -11.46
N GLU A 108 -6.68 24.55 -11.36
CA GLU A 108 -5.91 24.03 -12.49
C GLU A 108 -6.04 22.50 -12.65
N PHE A 109 -6.76 21.84 -11.74
CA PHE A 109 -7.06 20.43 -11.90
C PHE A 109 -7.84 20.18 -13.19
N ASN A 110 -7.24 19.38 -14.07
CA ASN A 110 -7.84 18.98 -15.33
C ASN A 110 -7.85 17.45 -15.44
N PRO A 111 -9.03 16.80 -15.42
CA PRO A 111 -9.14 15.35 -15.55
C PRO A 111 -8.96 14.86 -17.00
N ALA A 112 -9.09 15.73 -18.00
CA ALA A 112 -9.14 15.34 -19.40
C ALA A 112 -7.93 14.52 -19.89
N PRO A 113 -6.68 14.82 -19.50
CA PRO A 113 -5.52 14.00 -19.89
C PRO A 113 -5.61 12.57 -19.32
N PHE A 114 -6.09 12.41 -18.08
CA PHE A 114 -6.25 11.09 -17.47
C PHE A 114 -7.36 10.28 -18.13
N HIS A 115 -8.44 10.94 -18.58
CA HIS A 115 -9.49 10.29 -19.36
C HIS A 115 -9.02 9.89 -20.75
N ARG A 116 -8.30 10.79 -21.43
CA ARG A 116 -7.75 10.55 -22.77
C ARG A 116 -6.79 9.36 -22.78
N PHE A 117 -6.00 9.21 -21.71
CA PHE A 117 -5.02 8.14 -21.55
C PHE A 117 -5.40 7.18 -20.42
N SER A 118 -6.69 6.80 -20.31
CA SER A 118 -7.17 5.96 -19.20
C SER A 118 -6.46 4.63 -19.09
N ALA A 119 -6.21 3.95 -20.22
CA ALA A 119 -5.49 2.67 -20.24
C ALA A 119 -4.04 2.82 -19.74
N LEU A 120 -3.37 3.93 -20.06
CA LEU A 120 -2.04 4.22 -19.53
C LEU A 120 -2.11 4.50 -18.03
N ALA A 121 -3.10 5.28 -17.59
CA ALA A 121 -3.27 5.61 -16.19
C ALA A 121 -3.55 4.36 -15.34
N GLU A 122 -4.43 3.47 -15.80
CA GLU A 122 -4.72 2.17 -15.18
C GLU A 122 -3.44 1.34 -15.02
N GLN A 123 -2.68 1.16 -16.10
CA GLN A 123 -1.44 0.38 -16.08
C GLN A 123 -0.38 0.96 -15.12
N VAL A 124 -0.25 2.29 -15.04
CA VAL A 124 0.74 2.94 -14.16
C VAL A 124 0.29 2.91 -12.69
N LEU A 125 -1.03 2.94 -12.44
CA LEU A 125 -1.60 2.88 -11.10
C LEU A 125 -1.62 1.46 -10.52
N GLU A 126 -1.66 0.45 -11.37
CA GLU A 126 -1.73 -0.95 -10.98
C GLU A 126 -0.66 -1.29 -9.92
N SER A 127 -1.09 -1.98 -8.86
CA SER A 127 -0.26 -2.38 -7.70
C SER A 127 0.25 -1.24 -6.81
N ASN A 128 0.03 0.02 -7.18
CA ASN A 128 0.52 1.19 -6.46
C ASN A 128 -0.57 1.93 -5.66
N GLU A 129 -1.83 1.52 -5.79
CA GLU A 129 -2.95 2.35 -5.35
C GLU A 129 -3.00 2.50 -3.82
N SER A 130 -2.64 1.45 -3.08
CA SER A 130 -2.60 1.50 -1.62
C SER A 130 -1.50 2.45 -1.13
N ALA A 131 -0.31 2.38 -1.74
CA ALA A 131 0.81 3.25 -1.40
C ALA A 131 0.50 4.72 -1.74
N ILE A 132 -0.12 4.98 -2.89
CA ILE A 132 -0.56 6.34 -3.28
C ILE A 132 -1.62 6.85 -2.30
N ALA A 133 -2.64 6.05 -1.98
CA ALA A 133 -3.69 6.42 -1.04
C ALA A 133 -3.15 6.72 0.37
N GLU A 134 -2.23 5.89 0.85
CA GLU A 134 -1.52 6.11 2.11
C GLU A 134 -0.79 7.45 2.10
N ARG A 135 -0.09 7.74 1.01
CA ARG A 135 0.67 8.97 0.87
C ARG A 135 -0.21 10.22 0.84
N PHE A 136 -1.36 10.16 0.16
CA PHE A 136 -2.35 11.23 0.24
C PHE A 136 -2.81 11.43 1.68
N ALA A 137 -3.15 10.36 2.40
CA ALA A 137 -3.59 10.45 3.79
C ALA A 137 -2.52 11.01 4.75
N LEU A 138 -1.22 10.86 4.43
CA LEU A 138 -0.13 11.47 5.17
C LEU A 138 0.05 12.96 4.88
N CYS A 139 -0.02 13.36 3.61
CA CYS A 139 0.38 14.69 3.16
C CYS A 139 -0.78 15.68 3.00
N THR A 140 -2.01 15.22 2.82
CA THR A 140 -3.17 16.10 2.53
C THR A 140 -3.72 16.75 3.80
N PRO A 141 -3.80 18.10 3.85
CA PRO A 141 -4.44 18.83 4.95
C PRO A 141 -5.91 18.44 5.14
N GLU A 142 -6.40 18.41 6.39
CA GLU A 142 -7.76 17.95 6.72
C GLU A 142 -8.86 18.63 5.87
N HIS A 143 -8.76 19.94 5.68
CA HIS A 143 -9.76 20.73 4.95
C HIS A 143 -9.78 20.47 3.44
N GLU A 144 -8.72 19.89 2.87
CA GLU A 144 -8.66 19.55 1.44
C GLU A 144 -9.09 18.11 1.14
N ARG A 145 -9.03 17.19 2.11
CA ARG A 145 -9.22 15.73 1.89
C ARG A 145 -10.49 15.40 1.11
N SER A 146 -11.63 16.00 1.44
CA SER A 146 -12.89 15.75 0.74
C SER A 146 -12.85 16.21 -0.72
N HIS A 147 -12.23 17.36 -1.00
CA HIS A 147 -12.08 17.88 -2.35
C HIS A 147 -11.13 17.02 -3.19
N ILE A 148 -10.00 16.63 -2.61
CA ILE A 148 -9.02 15.74 -3.25
C ILE A 148 -9.65 14.39 -3.59
N ALA A 149 -10.40 13.78 -2.66
CA ALA A 149 -11.08 12.51 -2.91
C ALA A 149 -12.11 12.61 -4.06
N HIS A 150 -12.80 13.74 -4.18
CA HIS A 150 -13.71 13.99 -5.29
C HIS A 150 -12.97 14.12 -6.62
N ASN A 151 -11.86 14.87 -6.65
CA ASN A 151 -11.07 15.07 -7.87
C ASN A 151 -10.37 13.79 -8.32
N ILE A 152 -9.91 12.94 -7.39
CA ILE A 152 -9.37 11.61 -7.71
C ILE A 152 -10.45 10.72 -8.32
N SER A 153 -11.65 10.69 -7.73
CA SER A 153 -12.80 9.96 -8.30
C SER A 153 -13.18 10.47 -9.70
N THR A 154 -12.98 11.76 -9.96
CA THR A 154 -13.23 12.39 -11.26
C THR A 154 -12.14 12.04 -12.27
N ALA A 155 -10.87 12.06 -11.88
CA ALA A 155 -9.74 11.72 -12.76
C ALA A 155 -9.72 10.23 -13.13
N PHE A 156 -10.06 9.35 -12.19
CA PHE A 156 -9.99 7.90 -12.35
C PHE A 156 -11.35 7.26 -12.03
N PRO A 157 -12.36 7.46 -12.89
CA PRO A 157 -13.70 6.96 -12.65
C PRO A 157 -13.68 5.42 -12.57
N LYS A 158 -14.32 4.86 -11.54
CA LYS A 158 -14.41 3.41 -11.26
C LYS A 158 -13.08 2.70 -10.94
N HIS A 159 -11.98 3.45 -10.80
CA HIS A 159 -10.69 2.87 -10.41
C HIS A 159 -10.61 2.66 -8.88
N ILE A 160 -10.00 1.55 -8.45
CA ILE A 160 -9.86 1.18 -7.02
C ILE A 160 -9.08 2.21 -6.19
N LEU A 161 -8.26 3.04 -6.83
CA LEU A 161 -7.55 4.15 -6.18
C LEU A 161 -8.50 5.11 -5.45
N ALA A 162 -9.66 5.42 -6.04
CA ALA A 162 -10.62 6.34 -5.43
C ALA A 162 -11.17 5.78 -4.11
N GLU A 163 -11.54 4.50 -4.10
CA GLU A 163 -12.00 3.79 -2.91
C GLU A 163 -10.91 3.73 -1.83
N LYS A 164 -9.71 3.27 -2.20
CA LYS A 164 -8.57 3.20 -1.27
C LYS A 164 -8.22 4.57 -0.67
N THR A 165 -8.30 5.64 -1.46
CA THR A 165 -8.05 7.01 -0.97
C THR A 165 -9.11 7.46 0.03
N GLN A 166 -10.39 7.18 -0.23
CA GLN A 166 -11.46 7.49 0.72
C GLN A 166 -11.27 6.74 2.04
N ILE A 167 -10.95 5.45 1.97
CA ILE A 167 -10.65 4.62 3.14
C ILE A 167 -9.44 5.18 3.91
N ALA A 168 -8.35 5.53 3.22
CA ALA A 168 -7.16 6.10 3.86
C ALA A 168 -7.44 7.45 4.54
N PHE A 169 -8.23 8.34 3.93
CA PHE A 169 -8.63 9.60 4.56
C PHE A 169 -9.57 9.41 5.74
N MET A 170 -10.51 8.47 5.67
CA MET A 170 -11.36 8.10 6.79
C MET A 170 -10.51 7.57 7.95
N LEU A 171 -9.59 6.66 7.66
CA LEU A 171 -8.69 6.09 8.66
C LEU A 171 -7.83 7.17 9.30
N ARG A 172 -7.24 8.07 8.50
CA ARG A 172 -6.48 9.23 8.98
C ARG A 172 -7.29 10.09 9.95
N ARG A 173 -8.53 10.43 9.58
CA ARG A 173 -9.45 11.19 10.44
C ARG A 173 -9.74 10.45 11.75
N ASN A 174 -9.97 9.14 11.69
CA ASN A 174 -10.27 8.33 12.87
C ASN A 174 -9.05 8.22 13.79
N ILE A 175 -7.83 8.14 13.24
CA ILE A 175 -6.59 8.22 14.02
C ILE A 175 -6.50 9.57 14.74
N GLU A 176 -6.67 10.68 14.01
CA GLU A 176 -6.56 12.04 14.58
C GLU A 176 -7.62 12.34 15.65
N ARG A 177 -8.88 11.97 15.40
CA ARG A 177 -10.00 12.34 16.26
C ARG A 177 -10.28 11.36 17.40
N LEU A 178 -10.04 10.07 17.18
CA LEU A 178 -10.36 9.03 18.14
C LEU A 178 -9.10 8.54 18.84
N LEU A 179 -8.14 8.00 18.08
CA LEU A 179 -6.98 7.32 18.65
C LEU A 179 -6.01 8.27 19.36
N LEU A 180 -5.74 9.44 18.76
CA LEU A 180 -4.95 10.52 19.36
C LEU A 180 -5.78 11.44 20.27
N GLY A 181 -7.11 11.26 20.27
CA GLY A 181 -8.05 12.07 21.05
C GLY A 181 -8.14 11.65 22.53
N ASP A 182 -9.24 12.03 23.17
CA ASP A 182 -9.48 11.75 24.59
C ASP A 182 -9.94 10.32 24.86
N ALA A 183 -10.62 9.71 23.89
CA ALA A 183 -11.30 8.42 23.99
C ALA A 183 -10.77 7.41 22.93
N PRO A 184 -9.53 6.90 23.07
CA PRO A 184 -8.90 6.01 22.09
C PRO A 184 -9.66 4.68 21.89
N GLU A 185 -10.42 4.22 22.87
CA GLU A 185 -11.26 3.01 22.80
C GLU A 185 -12.33 3.09 21.71
N LYS A 186 -12.80 4.31 21.39
CA LYS A 186 -13.78 4.54 20.34
C LYS A 186 -13.23 4.18 18.96
N PHE A 187 -11.92 4.24 18.76
CA PHE A 187 -11.31 3.79 17.51
C PHE A 187 -11.60 2.31 17.26
N PHE A 188 -11.34 1.45 18.25
CA PHE A 188 -11.46 -0.01 18.14
C PHE A 188 -12.91 -0.53 18.22
N THR A 189 -13.81 0.26 18.82
CA THR A 189 -15.23 -0.08 18.94
C THR A 189 -16.10 0.55 17.85
N SER A 190 -15.53 1.41 17.01
CA SER A 190 -16.25 2.03 15.90
C SER A 190 -16.63 1.00 14.83
N ARG A 191 -17.77 1.24 14.16
CA ARG A 191 -18.18 0.46 12.98
C ARG A 191 -17.16 0.54 11.84
N ASP A 192 -16.41 1.64 11.78
CA ASP A 192 -15.43 1.91 10.73
C ASP A 192 -14.07 1.22 10.99
N PHE A 193 -13.92 0.53 12.14
CA PHE A 193 -12.73 -0.26 12.45
C PHE A 193 -12.69 -1.53 11.60
N ASN A 194 -11.65 -1.65 10.77
CA ASN A 194 -11.38 -2.84 9.97
C ASN A 194 -9.89 -3.20 10.08
N LYS A 195 -9.60 -4.44 10.47
CA LYS A 195 -8.24 -4.95 10.68
C LYS A 195 -7.42 -4.96 9.39
N GLU A 196 -8.03 -5.38 8.29
CA GLU A 196 -7.35 -5.47 7.00
C GLU A 196 -7.02 -4.08 6.46
N THR A 197 -7.91 -3.11 6.67
CA THR A 197 -7.63 -1.69 6.39
C THR A 197 -6.46 -1.16 7.24
N CYS A 198 -6.41 -1.51 8.53
CA CYS A 198 -5.32 -1.07 9.39
C CYS A 198 -3.97 -1.67 8.96
N LYS A 199 -3.95 -2.94 8.54
CA LYS A 199 -2.76 -3.59 7.98
C LYS A 199 -2.35 -2.98 6.64
N MET A 200 -3.31 -2.71 5.76
CA MET A 200 -3.06 -2.11 4.45
C MET A 200 -2.38 -0.74 4.55
N PHE A 201 -2.72 0.04 5.58
CA PHE A 201 -2.19 1.39 5.79
C PHE A 201 -1.34 1.50 7.07
N VAL A 202 -0.51 0.49 7.32
CA VAL A 202 0.30 0.41 8.55
C VAL A 202 1.24 1.62 8.73
N ASN A 203 1.73 2.24 7.64
CA ASN A 203 2.65 3.36 7.77
C ASN A 203 1.92 4.66 8.17
N LEU A 204 0.60 4.77 7.99
CA LEU A 204 -0.18 5.83 8.63
C LEU A 204 0.02 5.81 10.13
N PHE A 205 -0.13 4.64 10.75
CA PHE A 205 0.03 4.49 12.19
C PHE A 205 1.48 4.74 12.62
N ARG A 206 2.46 4.15 11.92
CA ARG A 206 3.89 4.36 12.24
C ARG A 206 4.27 5.84 12.20
N THR A 207 3.75 6.58 11.24
CA THR A 207 4.09 8.01 11.08
C THR A 207 3.36 8.88 12.10
N LEU A 208 2.07 8.60 12.34
CA LEU A 208 1.21 9.47 13.14
C LEU A 208 1.23 9.21 14.63
N LEU A 209 1.47 7.96 15.01
CA LEU A 209 1.51 7.56 16.42
C LEU A 209 2.89 7.75 17.03
N LYS A 210 3.92 8.02 16.22
CA LYS A 210 5.30 8.20 16.66
C LYS A 210 5.39 9.18 17.83
N GLY A 211 5.74 8.66 19.01
CA GLY A 211 5.89 9.44 20.25
C GLY A 211 4.61 9.59 21.08
N HIS A 212 3.51 8.97 20.67
CA HIS A 212 2.21 9.00 21.36
C HIS A 212 1.75 7.60 21.83
N GLU A 213 2.46 6.54 21.47
CA GLU A 213 2.07 5.14 21.69
C GLU A 213 1.86 4.84 23.18
N VAL A 214 2.82 5.24 24.02
CA VAL A 214 2.75 5.04 25.48
C VAL A 214 1.53 5.76 26.06
N LYS A 215 1.29 7.03 25.69
CA LYS A 215 0.15 7.79 26.18
C LYS A 215 -1.19 7.16 25.78
N ILE A 216 -1.28 6.59 24.58
CA ILE A 216 -2.47 5.87 24.11
C ILE A 216 -2.66 4.59 24.94
N GLY A 217 -1.60 3.80 25.11
CA GLY A 217 -1.65 2.57 25.91
C GLY A 217 -2.02 2.84 27.37
N GLU A 218 -1.52 3.94 27.95
CA GLU A 218 -1.87 4.38 29.29
C GLU A 218 -3.35 4.73 29.48
N LYS A 219 -3.99 5.32 28.47
CA LYS A 219 -5.43 5.63 28.47
C LYS A 219 -6.26 4.36 28.31
N LEU A 220 -5.84 3.49 27.38
CA LEU A 220 -6.53 2.21 27.12
C LEU A 220 -6.42 1.24 28.29
N GLY A 221 -5.30 1.26 29.04
CA GLY A 221 -5.10 0.45 30.23
C GLY A 221 -5.93 0.89 31.45
N ALA A 222 -6.53 2.08 31.42
CA ALA A 222 -7.40 2.59 32.49
C ALA A 222 -8.89 2.26 32.27
N LEU A 223 -9.21 1.48 31.23
CA LEU A 223 -10.57 1.10 30.87
C LEU A 223 -11.06 -0.11 31.67
N GLU A 224 -12.37 -0.36 31.61
CA GLU A 224 -12.98 -1.57 32.17
C GLU A 224 -12.40 -2.84 31.55
N SER A 225 -12.20 -3.88 32.37
CA SER A 225 -11.44 -5.08 32.02
C SER A 225 -11.95 -5.81 30.76
N GLN A 226 -13.26 -5.78 30.48
CA GLN A 226 -13.83 -6.42 29.29
C GLN A 226 -13.47 -5.67 28.00
N THR A 227 -13.56 -4.34 28.00
CA THR A 227 -13.21 -3.49 26.86
C THR A 227 -11.70 -3.54 26.61
N GLN A 228 -10.91 -3.52 27.69
CA GLN A 228 -9.47 -3.65 27.65
C GLN A 228 -9.01 -4.97 27.01
N ALA A 229 -9.56 -6.12 27.42
CA ALA A 229 -9.20 -7.43 26.87
C ALA A 229 -9.51 -7.53 25.36
N SER A 230 -10.66 -6.99 24.93
CA SER A 230 -11.05 -6.96 23.52
C SER A 230 -10.09 -6.10 22.68
N ILE A 231 -9.72 -4.93 23.18
CA ILE A 231 -8.77 -4.03 22.51
C ILE A 231 -7.39 -4.67 22.44
N LYS A 232 -6.92 -5.29 23.52
CA LYS A 232 -5.64 -6.02 23.54
C LYS A 232 -5.60 -7.11 22.48
N ARG A 233 -6.66 -7.94 22.39
CA ARG A 233 -6.77 -8.94 21.32
C ARG A 233 -6.77 -8.32 19.91
N ASN A 234 -7.38 -7.14 19.73
CA ASN A 234 -7.37 -6.46 18.44
C ASN A 234 -5.99 -5.90 18.09
N LEU A 235 -5.28 -5.29 19.04
CA LEU A 235 -3.89 -4.88 18.88
C LEU A 235 -3.00 -6.09 18.56
N GLU A 236 -3.28 -7.22 19.19
CA GLU A 236 -2.54 -8.46 18.94
C GLU A 236 -2.67 -8.94 17.50
N LEU A 237 -3.89 -8.90 16.96
CA LEU A 237 -4.16 -9.28 15.58
C LEU A 237 -3.62 -8.28 14.54
N LEU A 238 -3.23 -7.07 14.97
CA LEU A 238 -2.58 -6.07 14.13
C LEU A 238 -1.05 -6.17 14.16
N HIS A 239 -0.47 -6.98 15.06
CA HIS A 239 0.97 -7.30 15.06
C HIS A 239 1.24 -8.59 14.25
N THR A 240 1.09 -8.58 12.93
CA THR A 240 1.32 -9.80 12.13
C THR A 240 2.79 -10.25 12.05
N GLU A 241 3.75 -9.42 12.47
CA GLU A 241 5.17 -9.76 12.48
C GLU A 241 5.71 -9.67 13.91
N ALA A 242 5.99 -10.82 14.52
CA ALA A 242 6.52 -10.93 15.88
C ALA A 242 7.87 -10.17 16.09
N PHE A 243 8.51 -9.74 14.99
CA PHE A 243 9.84 -9.16 14.96
C PHE A 243 9.89 -7.63 14.71
N ASP A 244 8.75 -6.96 14.48
CA ASP A 244 8.74 -5.49 14.35
C ASP A 244 8.54 -4.83 15.73
N GLU A 245 9.64 -4.63 16.47
CA GLU A 245 9.64 -3.87 17.73
C GLU A 245 9.21 -2.41 17.57
N THR A 246 9.25 -1.89 16.35
CA THR A 246 8.83 -0.51 16.04
C THR A 246 7.35 -0.42 15.64
N ASN A 247 6.62 -1.53 15.68
CA ASN A 247 5.19 -1.53 15.38
C ASN A 247 4.43 -0.74 16.46
N PRO A 248 3.71 0.33 16.08
CA PRO A 248 3.01 1.18 17.05
C PRO A 248 1.94 0.43 17.84
N PHE A 249 1.33 -0.62 17.27
CA PHE A 249 0.33 -1.43 17.97
C PHE A 249 0.95 -2.29 19.07
N LYS A 250 2.18 -2.79 18.87
CA LYS A 250 2.94 -3.53 19.89
C LYS A 250 3.28 -2.61 21.06
N LEU A 251 3.81 -1.41 20.78
CA LEU A 251 4.15 -0.42 21.80
C LEU A 251 2.93 0.00 22.64
N ILE A 252 1.76 0.13 22.02
CA ILE A 252 0.51 0.41 22.73
C ILE A 252 0.13 -0.77 23.64
N ALA A 253 0.17 -2.01 23.13
CA ALA A 253 -0.19 -3.22 23.88
C ALA A 253 0.74 -3.47 25.09
N ASP A 254 2.05 -3.24 24.91
CA ASP A 254 3.05 -3.34 25.97
C ASP A 254 2.79 -2.31 27.07
N SER A 255 2.48 -1.06 26.69
CA SER A 255 2.14 0.00 27.63
C SER A 255 0.83 -0.26 28.40
N MET A 256 -0.16 -0.92 27.78
CA MET A 256 -1.38 -1.34 28.47
C MET A 256 -1.07 -2.38 29.56
N SER A 257 -0.24 -3.37 29.25
CA SER A 257 0.10 -4.49 30.15
C SER A 257 1.02 -4.06 31.30
N ALA A 258 1.88 -3.06 31.08
CA ALA A 258 2.75 -2.51 32.12
C ALA A 258 1.96 -1.85 33.27
N LYS A 259 0.82 -1.22 32.99
CA LYS A 259 -0.05 -0.64 34.04
C LYS A 259 -0.79 -1.69 34.85
N GLU A 260 -1.30 -2.75 34.23
CA GLU A 260 -1.91 -3.90 34.94
C GLU A 260 -0.95 -4.47 35.99
N SER A 261 0.34 -4.59 35.63
CA SER A 261 1.40 -5.10 36.49
C SER A 261 1.71 -4.18 37.70
N ILE A 262 1.55 -2.86 37.54
CA ILE A 262 1.81 -1.87 38.59
C ILE A 262 0.61 -1.76 39.55
N GLU A 263 -0.63 -1.83 39.04
CA GLU A 263 -1.84 -1.80 39.86
C GLU A 263 -2.05 -3.11 40.63
N GLN A 264 -1.75 -4.28 40.03
CA GLN A 264 -1.75 -5.55 40.76
C GLN A 264 -0.70 -5.56 41.87
N LYS A 265 0.52 -5.07 41.62
CA LYS A 265 1.54 -4.95 42.68
C LYS A 265 1.14 -3.98 43.79
N LYS A 266 0.45 -2.87 43.49
CA LYS A 266 -0.06 -1.95 44.53
C LYS A 266 -1.17 -2.58 45.38
N ASN A 267 -2.07 -3.36 44.76
CA ASN A 267 -3.15 -4.04 45.47
C ASN A 267 -2.65 -5.23 46.29
N GLU A 268 -1.61 -5.96 45.83
CA GLU A 268 -0.92 -6.97 46.63
C GLU A 268 -0.11 -6.36 47.79
N SER A 269 0.47 -5.16 47.58
CA SER A 269 1.20 -4.43 48.63
C SER A 269 0.30 -3.77 49.68
N GLN A 270 -1.01 -3.63 49.41
CA GLN A 270 -1.98 -3.05 50.35
C GLN A 270 -2.83 -4.10 51.07
N ALA A 271 -2.74 -5.37 50.71
CA ALA A 271 -3.35 -6.47 51.45
C ALA A 271 -2.43 -6.99 52.59
N THR A 272 -1.78 -6.09 53.34
CA THR A 272 -1.11 -6.47 54.60
C THR A 272 -2.15 -6.45 55.73
N ASN A 273 -2.78 -7.59 55.93
CA ASN A 273 -3.68 -7.86 57.05
C ASN A 273 -2.87 -7.79 58.38
N PRO A 274 -3.19 -6.92 59.36
CA PRO A 274 -2.35 -6.73 60.55
C PRO A 274 -2.67 -7.69 61.73
N ASN A 275 -3.42 -8.76 61.51
CA ASN A 275 -3.77 -9.72 62.56
C ASN A 275 -3.26 -11.13 62.24
N SER A 276 -1.98 -11.37 62.45
CA SER A 276 -1.42 -12.72 62.57
C SER A 276 -0.28 -12.72 63.59
N LEU A 277 -0.68 -12.67 64.86
CA LEU A 277 0.17 -13.02 65.99
C LEU A 277 -0.56 -14.11 66.77
N PHE A 278 -0.29 -15.39 66.44
CA PHE A 278 -0.12 -16.42 67.45
C PHE A 278 0.70 -17.58 66.88
N LYS A 279 1.77 -17.90 67.63
CA LYS A 279 2.74 -18.97 67.40
C LYS A 279 2.14 -20.33 67.74
N SER A 280 2.62 -21.38 67.06
CA SER A 280 3.14 -22.65 67.59
C SER A 280 2.91 -23.77 66.56
N SER A 281 3.64 -24.86 66.48
CA SER A 281 5.06 -25.19 66.67
C SER A 281 5.17 -26.68 66.29
N PHE A 282 6.34 -27.08 65.78
CA PHE A 282 6.87 -28.45 65.66
C PHE A 282 6.13 -29.49 64.79
N ASN A 283 6.81 -29.98 63.75
CA ASN A 283 7.58 -31.21 63.91
C ASN A 283 8.63 -31.41 62.80
N MET A 284 9.87 -31.65 63.23
CA MET A 284 10.93 -32.25 62.42
C MET A 284 10.66 -33.74 62.21
N SER A 285 11.08 -34.28 61.07
CA SER A 285 11.75 -35.59 61.08
C SER A 285 12.74 -35.69 59.93
N SER A 286 13.97 -36.03 60.28
CA SER A 286 15.16 -36.14 59.43
C SER A 286 15.35 -37.57 58.92
N ARG A 287 15.91 -37.74 57.71
CA ARG A 287 16.99 -38.71 57.32
C ARG A 287 17.13 -38.75 55.79
N THR A 288 18.22 -38.30 55.19
CA THR A 288 19.50 -38.99 54.88
C THR A 288 19.51 -39.76 53.53
N ILE A 289 20.09 -39.11 52.50
CA ILE A 289 21.11 -39.56 51.52
C ILE A 289 21.16 -41.08 51.15
N GLN A 290 21.01 -41.46 49.86
CA GLN A 290 22.10 -41.76 48.88
C GLN A 290 21.64 -42.60 47.65
N THR A 291 22.26 -42.34 46.49
CA THR A 291 22.56 -43.25 45.32
C THR A 291 21.39 -43.78 44.45
N LYS A 292 21.49 -44.01 43.13
CA LYS A 292 22.49 -43.89 42.04
C LYS A 292 21.75 -44.20 40.71
N GLU A 293 22.28 -43.69 39.58
CA GLU A 293 22.33 -44.25 38.19
C GLU A 293 21.11 -45.05 37.64
N GLU A 294 20.60 -44.76 36.44
CA GLU A 294 21.09 -45.11 35.08
C GLU A 294 20.03 -44.54 34.09
N LEU A 295 20.22 -44.27 32.79
CA LEU A 295 21.25 -44.57 31.81
C LEU A 295 21.00 -43.64 30.59
N GLU A 296 22.09 -43.31 29.92
CA GLU A 296 22.19 -42.71 28.58
C GLU A 296 21.56 -43.62 27.49
N SER A 297 21.19 -43.06 26.34
CA SER A 297 21.72 -43.51 25.04
C SER A 297 21.20 -42.64 23.88
N SER A 298 22.16 -42.05 23.19
CA SER A 298 22.13 -41.60 21.79
C SER A 298 21.75 -42.71 20.81
N SER A 299 21.21 -42.34 19.65
CA SER A 299 21.60 -42.93 18.36
C SER A 299 21.20 -42.03 17.19
N ASP A 300 22.20 -41.57 16.44
CA ASP A 300 22.12 -41.10 15.06
C ASP A 300 21.80 -42.27 14.10
N ALA A 301 21.08 -41.97 13.02
CA ALA A 301 21.13 -42.60 11.68
C ALA A 301 20.15 -41.82 10.78
N ASP A 302 20.63 -40.97 9.87
CA ASP A 302 20.99 -41.28 8.47
C ASP A 302 19.83 -41.91 7.69
N GLU A 303 19.24 -41.15 6.75
CA GLU A 303 18.92 -41.63 5.39
C GLU A 303 19.07 -40.47 4.38
N GLU A 304 20.02 -40.65 3.47
CA GLU A 304 20.10 -40.03 2.15
C GLU A 304 19.09 -40.68 1.18
N GLU A 305 18.57 -39.92 0.22
CA GLU A 305 18.39 -40.21 -1.23
C GLU A 305 17.35 -39.21 -1.79
N LEU A 306 17.70 -38.22 -2.63
CA LEU A 306 18.08 -38.21 -4.06
C LEU A 306 16.96 -38.49 -5.08
N SER A 307 16.81 -37.53 -6.01
CA SER A 307 16.38 -37.63 -7.43
C SER A 307 14.95 -38.12 -7.74
N ASP A 308 14.24 -37.73 -8.80
CA ASP A 308 14.52 -37.13 -10.12
C ASP A 308 13.17 -36.58 -10.66
N PHE A 309 13.09 -35.45 -11.37
CA PHE A 309 12.89 -35.32 -12.84
C PHE A 309 12.02 -36.45 -13.47
N SER A 310 10.98 -36.22 -14.29
CA SER A 310 10.84 -35.30 -15.42
C SER A 310 9.38 -35.23 -15.95
N GLU A 311 9.09 -34.11 -16.64
CA GLU A 311 8.25 -33.89 -17.84
C GLU A 311 7.31 -34.99 -18.37
N GLU A 312 6.09 -34.63 -18.77
CA GLU A 312 5.74 -34.48 -20.21
C GLU A 312 4.35 -33.86 -20.44
N GLU A 313 4.29 -33.07 -21.50
CA GLU A 313 3.13 -32.43 -22.13
C GLU A 313 2.24 -33.46 -22.86
N GLU A 314 0.94 -33.17 -23.08
CA GLU A 314 0.39 -33.07 -24.45
C GLU A 314 -1.09 -32.67 -24.48
N TYR A 315 -1.54 -32.40 -25.70
CA TYR A 315 -2.52 -31.43 -26.20
C TYR A 315 -3.89 -32.04 -26.57
N GLU A 316 -4.76 -31.15 -27.05
CA GLU A 316 -6.03 -31.34 -27.82
C GLU A 316 -7.33 -31.50 -26.99
N GLY A 317 -8.46 -30.89 -27.33
CA GLY A 317 -8.88 -30.16 -28.54
C GLY A 317 -10.30 -29.58 -28.37
N ALA A 318 -10.72 -28.85 -29.40
CA ALA A 318 -11.81 -27.85 -29.45
C ALA A 318 -13.27 -28.36 -29.38
N HIS A 319 -14.19 -27.43 -29.04
CA HIS A 319 -15.47 -27.07 -29.73
C HIS A 319 -16.39 -26.33 -28.72
N ASP A 320 -16.72 -25.06 -28.91
CA ASP A 320 -17.82 -24.50 -29.75
C ASP A 320 -19.02 -24.08 -28.89
N GLY A 321 -19.61 -22.93 -29.20
CA GLY A 321 -20.80 -22.42 -28.51
C GLY A 321 -20.83 -20.91 -28.25
N SER A 322 -20.96 -20.12 -29.32
CA SER A 322 -21.67 -18.83 -29.20
C SER A 322 -23.14 -19.07 -28.84
N PRO A 323 -23.79 -18.13 -28.14
CA PRO A 323 -24.93 -17.51 -28.79
C PRO A 323 -25.02 -15.99 -28.59
N THR A 324 -25.39 -15.38 -29.70
CA THR A 324 -26.00 -14.07 -29.86
C THR A 324 -27.17 -13.83 -28.89
N ASN A 325 -27.29 -12.61 -28.36
CA ASN A 325 -28.60 -12.01 -28.07
C ASN A 325 -28.54 -10.47 -28.13
N THR A 326 -28.87 -9.96 -29.32
CA THR A 326 -29.60 -8.70 -29.53
C THR A 326 -31.03 -8.88 -29.06
N TRP A 327 -31.64 -8.00 -28.25
CA TRP A 327 -33.07 -7.62 -28.34
C TRP A 327 -33.33 -6.34 -27.50
N PHE A 328 -33.76 -5.29 -28.22
CA PHE A 328 -34.60 -4.12 -27.89
C PHE A 328 -34.17 -3.08 -26.85
#